data_AF-A0A383VLE0-F1
#
_entry.id   AF-A0A383VLE0-F1
#
_cell.length_a   1.000
_cell.length_b   1.000
_cell.length_c   1.000
_cell.angle_alpha   90.00
_cell.angle_beta   90.00
_cell.angle_gamma   90.00
#
_symmetry.space_group_name_H-M   'P 1'
#
loop_
_entity.id
_entity.type
_entity.pdbx_description
1 polymer ?
#
loop_
_entity_poly.entity_id
_entity_poly.type
_entity_poly.pdbx_seq_one_letter_code
_entity_poly.pdbx_strand_id
1 'polypeptide(L)'
;MVQCGAWWHSILRALSSSQDTKDCLGSSQDTKHSLGSSQDPKHSLPRSPKLGAELPSLLEQPLQQEHVEAVLDICKDTKELQSLLEQPLQQEHVEAVLDICIQRHLAAEDLCRLRVGSRSLQQLCSKRISAALLLRSVAATAQAAAPALPAAPAPSVITPDFVNFIKPPPPLAGEGNSIKALRWLLRQPAVTAAMLKKCSQQLLQIPGVPLAAAETLVAAGIRGQVTLQRLAAGAYNGYDGPVAWALAFADAGVPLQEWAAGLPAELRTIACGGNLTEEMLQDLNPARTADLLAVALSMAAPRTADGSPWHVSISRAAITSISSMFKRPACNTTVQLSAAAVEALLRLAVRLCSAPINTHFAANLLELLLSICWLPAADDLATGTLVELAYSAIQPQGRQPMLCAAPYFLQMLAPTEGDTKLTHGQLELLLSLLVGPAAAVAAEVYSKAMPRPHDCTILHWLCSQPGAAAAAARLGLL
;
A
#
# COMPACT_ATOMS: atom_id res chain seq x y z
N MET A 1 29.94 -14.65 -8.43
CA MET A 1 29.11 -15.78 -8.89
C MET A 1 29.46 -17.14 -8.26
N VAL A 2 30.48 -17.28 -7.40
CA VAL A 2 30.89 -18.60 -6.83
C VAL A 2 30.27 -18.92 -5.45
N GLN A 3 29.53 -18.00 -4.82
CA GLN A 3 28.98 -18.22 -3.46
C GLN A 3 27.58 -18.85 -3.39
N CYS A 4 26.83 -18.97 -4.51
CA CYS A 4 25.48 -19.56 -4.48
C CYS A 4 25.46 -21.10 -4.47
N GLY A 5 26.48 -21.77 -5.05
CA GLY A 5 26.52 -23.23 -5.14
C GLY A 5 26.73 -23.96 -3.80
N ALA A 6 27.44 -23.32 -2.85
CA ALA A 6 27.67 -23.90 -1.53
C ALA A 6 26.37 -23.96 -0.69
N TRP A 7 25.44 -23.02 -0.91
CA TRP A 7 24.15 -22.98 -0.24
C TRP A 7 23.18 -24.02 -0.79
N TRP A 8 23.13 -24.18 -2.12
CA TRP A 8 22.33 -25.24 -2.76
C TRP A 8 22.79 -26.65 -2.37
N HIS A 9 24.11 -26.89 -2.33
CA HIS A 9 24.64 -28.14 -1.80
C HIS A 9 24.36 -28.34 -0.31
N SER A 10 24.29 -27.26 0.49
CA SER A 10 23.95 -27.36 1.91
C SER A 10 22.45 -27.64 2.12
N ILE A 11 21.56 -27.09 1.28
CA ILE A 11 20.13 -27.39 1.28
C ILE A 11 19.88 -28.83 0.82
N LEU A 12 20.50 -29.26 -0.28
CA LEU A 12 20.39 -30.65 -0.75
C LEU A 12 20.98 -31.63 0.27
N ARG A 13 22.12 -31.28 0.91
CA ARG A 13 22.71 -32.10 1.97
C ARG A 13 21.89 -32.10 3.25
N ALA A 14 21.22 -31.00 3.61
CA ALA A 14 20.29 -30.95 4.75
C ALA A 14 19.00 -31.76 4.49
N LEU A 15 18.50 -31.75 3.25
CA LEU A 15 17.34 -32.54 2.83
C LEU A 15 17.67 -34.04 2.75
N SER A 16 18.87 -34.41 2.27
CA SER A 16 19.35 -35.80 2.33
C SER A 16 19.69 -36.24 3.76
N SER A 17 20.26 -35.35 4.59
CA SER A 17 20.55 -35.64 6.00
C SER A 17 19.31 -35.76 6.88
N SER A 18 18.17 -35.18 6.47
CA SER A 18 16.89 -35.35 7.16
C SER A 18 16.29 -36.75 6.96
N GLN A 19 16.73 -37.49 5.93
CA GLN A 19 16.38 -38.91 5.75
C GLN A 19 17.27 -39.84 6.61
N ASP A 20 18.48 -39.40 6.96
CA ASP A 20 19.46 -40.22 7.70
C ASP A 20 19.58 -39.85 9.20
N THR A 21 18.92 -38.79 9.67
CA THR A 21 18.90 -38.40 11.09
C THR A 21 17.85 -39.18 11.87
N LYS A 22 18.08 -40.49 11.97
CA LYS A 22 17.59 -41.28 13.10
C LYS A 22 18.68 -41.69 14.08
N ASP A 23 19.97 -41.53 13.75
CA ASP A 23 21.05 -41.89 14.66
C ASP A 23 22.24 -40.92 14.58
N CYS A 24 22.80 -40.63 15.76
CA CYS A 24 24.12 -40.02 16.02
C CYS A 24 24.24 -38.48 16.09
N LEU A 25 24.23 -37.97 17.33
CA LEU A 25 24.86 -36.71 17.75
C LEU A 25 26.33 -36.96 18.10
N GLY A 26 27.26 -36.18 17.53
CA GLY A 26 28.66 -36.21 17.99
C GLY A 26 29.66 -35.36 17.20
N SER A 27 29.85 -34.11 17.64
CA SER A 27 31.07 -33.27 17.58
C SER A 27 31.72 -32.83 16.25
N SER A 28 31.96 -31.51 16.12
CA SER A 28 33.21 -30.89 15.66
C SER A 28 33.06 -29.36 15.77
N GLN A 29 33.87 -28.64 16.55
CA GLN A 29 35.25 -28.17 16.36
C GLN A 29 35.49 -27.18 15.20
N ASP A 30 36.14 -26.09 15.60
CA ASP A 30 36.44 -24.83 14.94
C ASP A 30 37.33 -24.92 13.69
N THR A 31 37.19 -23.94 12.78
CA THR A 31 38.34 -23.45 11.99
C THR A 31 38.13 -22.01 11.51
N LYS A 32 39.15 -21.18 11.75
CA LYS A 32 39.35 -19.80 11.26
C LYS A 32 40.14 -19.78 9.94
N HIS A 33 40.00 -18.69 9.17
CA HIS A 33 40.92 -18.02 8.21
C HIS A 33 40.06 -17.40 7.07
N SER A 34 40.38 -16.33 6.35
CA SER A 34 41.28 -15.17 6.41
C SER A 34 40.77 -14.22 5.30
N LEU A 35 40.80 -12.89 5.48
CA LEU A 35 40.27 -11.91 4.50
C LEU A 35 41.38 -11.40 3.56
N GLY A 36 41.10 -11.38 2.26
CA GLY A 36 41.92 -10.76 1.21
C GLY A 36 41.14 -9.71 0.41
N SER A 37 41.76 -8.55 0.22
CA SER A 37 41.26 -7.30 -0.40
C SER A 37 41.42 -7.30 -1.92
N SER A 38 40.49 -6.67 -2.66
CA SER A 38 40.58 -6.43 -4.11
C SER A 38 40.08 -5.01 -4.48
N GLN A 39 40.75 -4.38 -5.45
CA GLN A 39 40.59 -2.99 -5.91
C GLN A 39 39.73 -2.91 -7.20
N ASP A 40 38.96 -1.82 -7.33
CA ASP A 40 38.16 -1.45 -8.53
C ASP A 40 38.79 -0.29 -9.34
N PRO A 41 38.58 -0.22 -10.67
CA PRO A 41 38.76 1.01 -11.44
C PRO A 41 37.46 1.55 -12.09
N LYS A 42 37.45 2.88 -12.30
CA LYS A 42 36.35 3.72 -12.81
C LYS A 42 36.30 3.79 -14.34
N HIS A 43 35.10 3.92 -14.91
CA HIS A 43 34.84 4.33 -16.29
C HIS A 43 33.86 5.52 -16.37
N SER A 44 34.08 6.42 -17.34
CA SER A 44 33.31 7.63 -17.65
C SER A 44 32.61 7.51 -19.02
N LEU A 45 31.43 8.15 -19.16
CA LEU A 45 30.57 8.17 -20.37
C LEU A 45 30.45 9.58 -20.99
N PRO A 46 30.11 9.71 -22.30
CA PRO A 46 30.11 10.97 -23.06
C PRO A 46 28.73 11.68 -23.18
N ARG A 47 28.76 12.97 -23.56
CA ARG A 47 27.64 13.93 -23.68
C ARG A 47 26.97 13.95 -25.07
N SER A 48 25.68 14.29 -25.10
CA SER A 48 24.82 14.52 -26.28
C SER A 48 24.66 16.02 -26.66
N PRO A 49 24.16 16.38 -27.87
CA PRO A 49 24.32 17.70 -28.50
C PRO A 49 23.19 18.71 -28.25
N LYS A 50 23.46 19.99 -28.54
CA LYS A 50 22.70 21.21 -28.22
C LYS A 50 21.62 21.56 -29.27
N LEU A 51 20.46 22.03 -28.81
CA LEU A 51 19.24 22.36 -29.61
C LEU A 51 18.84 23.86 -29.57
N GLY A 52 19.78 24.77 -29.26
CA GLY A 52 19.46 26.15 -28.87
C GLY A 52 19.16 27.20 -29.95
N ALA A 53 18.88 26.84 -31.21
CA ALA A 53 18.84 27.82 -32.32
C ALA A 53 17.45 28.14 -32.90
N GLU A 54 16.40 27.36 -32.63
CA GLU A 54 15.09 27.51 -33.32
C GLU A 54 13.96 28.13 -32.48
N LEU A 55 14.20 28.43 -31.20
CA LEU A 55 13.16 28.87 -30.26
C LEU A 55 12.57 30.28 -30.48
N PRO A 56 13.34 31.31 -30.89
CA PRO A 56 12.80 32.68 -30.98
C PRO A 56 11.66 32.84 -31.99
N SER A 57 11.67 32.03 -33.06
CA SER A 57 10.68 32.06 -34.14
C SER A 57 9.32 31.46 -33.78
N LEU A 58 9.25 30.58 -32.76
CA LEU A 58 8.00 29.96 -32.31
C LEU A 58 7.17 30.87 -31.39
N LEU A 59 7.75 31.96 -30.89
CA LEU A 59 7.18 32.79 -29.82
C LEU A 59 6.42 34.04 -30.32
N GLU A 60 6.42 34.33 -31.62
CA GLU A 60 5.78 35.53 -32.20
C GLU A 60 4.42 35.27 -32.88
N GLN A 61 3.85 34.06 -32.75
CA GLN A 61 2.58 33.67 -33.40
C GLN A 61 1.43 33.47 -32.39
N PRO A 62 0.15 33.64 -32.80
CA PRO A 62 -1.00 33.34 -31.94
C PRO A 62 -0.94 31.88 -31.47
N LEU A 63 -1.06 31.67 -30.16
CA LEU A 63 -0.89 30.38 -29.46
C LEU A 63 -1.84 29.30 -30.01
N GLN A 64 -1.33 28.46 -30.92
CA GLN A 64 -1.99 27.25 -31.39
C GLN A 64 -1.69 26.08 -30.45
N GLN A 65 -2.50 25.01 -30.51
CA GLN A 65 -2.39 23.82 -29.66
C GLN A 65 -0.97 23.19 -29.69
N GLU A 66 -0.31 23.23 -30.85
CA GLU A 66 1.06 22.74 -31.05
C GLU A 66 2.10 23.55 -30.25
N HIS A 67 1.89 24.86 -30.08
CA HIS A 67 2.77 25.70 -29.25
C HIS A 67 2.63 25.34 -27.76
N VAL A 68 1.44 24.92 -27.32
CA VAL A 68 1.22 24.51 -25.92
C VAL A 68 1.91 23.18 -25.62
N GLU A 69 1.85 22.21 -26.54
CA GLU A 69 2.57 20.94 -26.38
C GLU A 69 4.09 21.13 -26.43
N ALA A 70 4.59 21.98 -27.33
CA ALA A 70 6.00 22.35 -27.37
C ALA A 70 6.45 23.03 -26.07
N VAL A 71 5.64 23.93 -25.51
CA VAL A 71 5.91 24.57 -24.21
C VAL A 71 5.87 23.54 -23.07
N LEU A 72 4.95 22.58 -23.08
CA LEU A 72 4.90 21.51 -22.07
C LEU A 72 6.09 20.54 -22.16
N ASP A 73 6.64 20.30 -23.36
CA ASP A 73 7.87 19.54 -23.54
C ASP A 73 9.10 20.34 -23.09
N ILE A 74 9.15 21.65 -23.37
CA ILE A 74 10.17 22.57 -22.81
C ILE A 74 10.06 22.62 -21.27
N CYS A 75 8.85 22.50 -20.69
CA CYS A 75 8.66 22.42 -19.23
C CYS A 75 9.30 21.18 -18.58
N LYS A 76 9.59 20.13 -19.36
CA LYS A 76 10.32 18.97 -18.85
C LYS A 76 11.82 19.26 -18.73
N ASP A 77 12.36 20.23 -19.48
CA ASP A 77 13.74 20.68 -19.35
C ASP A 77 13.84 21.96 -18.51
N THR A 78 14.24 21.78 -17.25
CA THR A 78 14.37 22.87 -16.26
C THR A 78 15.38 23.94 -16.64
N LYS A 79 16.33 23.67 -17.56
CA LYS A 79 17.35 24.65 -17.96
C LYS A 79 16.88 25.57 -19.09
N GLU A 80 16.11 25.06 -20.04
CA GLU A 80 15.56 25.87 -21.13
C GLU A 80 14.43 26.76 -20.64
N LEU A 81 13.65 26.28 -19.66
CA LEU A 81 12.63 27.09 -19.03
C LEU A 81 13.23 28.24 -18.20
N GLN A 82 14.40 28.04 -17.60
CA GLN A 82 15.14 29.11 -16.92
C GLN A 82 15.65 30.20 -17.88
N SER A 83 16.15 29.84 -19.07
CA SER A 83 16.63 30.83 -20.04
C SER A 83 15.50 31.67 -20.65
N LEU A 84 14.32 31.08 -20.83
CA LEU A 84 13.13 31.80 -21.29
C LEU A 84 12.62 32.82 -20.26
N LEU A 85 12.72 32.50 -18.97
CA LEU A 85 12.25 33.34 -17.87
C LEU A 85 13.09 34.61 -17.64
N GLU A 86 14.31 34.69 -18.15
CA GLU A 86 15.20 35.85 -17.96
C GLU A 86 14.91 37.00 -18.94
N GLN A 87 13.98 36.82 -19.89
CA GLN A 87 13.60 37.88 -20.83
C GLN A 87 12.47 38.78 -20.28
N PRO A 88 12.66 40.11 -20.23
CA PRO A 88 11.72 41.05 -19.58
C PRO A 88 10.37 41.24 -20.30
N LEU A 89 10.18 40.65 -21.48
CA LEU A 89 8.95 40.78 -22.28
C LEU A 89 7.94 39.61 -22.09
N GLN A 90 8.22 38.64 -21.20
CA GLN A 90 7.45 37.40 -21.13
C GLN A 90 6.61 37.19 -19.87
N GLN A 91 6.50 38.16 -18.95
CA GLN A 91 5.74 37.92 -17.72
C GLN A 91 4.25 37.61 -17.99
N GLU A 92 3.61 38.29 -18.96
CA GLU A 92 2.23 37.99 -19.36
C GLU A 92 2.08 36.61 -20.04
N HIS A 93 3.07 36.19 -20.83
CA HIS A 93 3.07 34.87 -21.48
C HIS A 93 3.26 33.75 -20.45
N VAL A 94 4.13 33.96 -19.47
CA VAL A 94 4.31 33.03 -18.34
C VAL A 94 3.03 32.97 -17.51
N GLU A 95 2.34 34.08 -17.28
CA GLU A 95 1.02 34.08 -16.63
C GLU A 95 -0.01 33.28 -17.42
N ALA A 96 -0.10 33.49 -18.74
CA ALA A 96 -1.04 32.77 -19.61
C ALA A 96 -0.75 31.26 -19.67
N VAL A 97 0.53 30.86 -19.77
CA VAL A 97 0.95 29.46 -19.73
C VAL A 97 0.61 28.84 -18.38
N LEU A 98 0.81 29.56 -17.27
CA LEU A 98 0.44 29.07 -15.93
C LEU A 98 -1.08 28.90 -15.79
N ASP A 99 -1.87 29.82 -16.34
CA ASP A 99 -3.34 29.74 -16.32
C ASP A 99 -3.84 28.54 -17.15
N ILE A 100 -3.27 28.28 -18.33
CA ILE A 100 -3.57 27.09 -19.15
C ILE A 100 -3.19 25.80 -18.40
N CYS A 101 -2.01 25.79 -17.78
CA CYS A 101 -1.50 24.68 -16.98
C CYS A 101 -2.39 24.35 -15.78
N ILE A 102 -2.91 25.37 -15.08
CA ILE A 102 -3.85 25.23 -13.98
C ILE A 102 -5.23 24.74 -14.48
N GLN A 103 -5.72 25.29 -15.60
CA GLN A 103 -6.99 24.88 -16.21
C GLN A 103 -6.96 23.43 -16.71
N ARG A 104 -5.79 22.94 -17.15
CA ARG A 104 -5.61 21.58 -17.67
C ARG A 104 -5.21 20.54 -16.60
N HIS A 105 -5.35 20.88 -15.32
CA HIS A 105 -5.12 19.95 -14.20
C HIS A 105 -3.73 19.29 -14.20
N LEU A 106 -2.65 20.08 -14.32
CA LEU A 106 -1.29 19.55 -14.13
C LEU A 106 -1.18 18.74 -12.83
N ALA A 107 -0.39 17.66 -12.90
CA ALA A 107 -0.05 16.87 -11.73
C ALA A 107 0.63 17.76 -10.68
N ALA A 108 0.31 17.52 -9.40
CA ALA A 108 0.88 18.29 -8.30
C ALA A 108 2.42 18.28 -8.30
N GLU A 109 3.04 17.24 -8.85
CA GLU A 109 4.48 17.11 -9.02
C GLU A 109 5.07 18.14 -10.00
N ASP A 110 4.42 18.39 -11.14
CA ASP A 110 4.90 19.34 -12.15
C ASP A 110 4.80 20.77 -11.64
N LEU A 111 3.71 21.10 -10.93
CA LEU A 111 3.55 22.36 -10.21
C LEU A 111 4.62 22.56 -9.13
N CYS A 112 5.02 21.49 -8.43
CA CYS A 112 6.10 21.57 -7.44
C CYS A 112 7.46 21.78 -8.11
N ARG A 113 7.74 21.12 -9.24
CA ARG A 113 8.98 21.31 -10.01
C ARG A 113 9.09 22.74 -10.55
N LEU A 114 8.01 23.27 -11.13
CA LEU A 114 7.90 24.67 -11.56
C LEU A 114 8.14 25.65 -10.40
N ARG A 115 7.62 25.34 -9.21
CA ARG A 115 7.76 26.18 -8.00
C ARG A 115 9.18 26.20 -7.43
N VAL A 116 9.98 25.15 -7.64
CA VAL A 116 11.36 25.04 -7.15
C VAL A 116 12.36 25.67 -8.13
N GLY A 117 12.04 25.72 -9.43
CA GLY A 117 12.95 26.18 -10.48
C GLY A 117 13.25 27.69 -10.52
N SER A 118 12.35 28.55 -9.99
CA SER A 118 12.53 30.01 -10.01
C SER A 118 11.75 30.74 -8.90
N ARG A 119 12.37 31.76 -8.28
CA ARG A 119 11.74 32.60 -7.24
C ARG A 119 10.59 33.44 -7.79
N SER A 120 10.69 33.88 -9.04
CA SER A 120 9.65 34.66 -9.72
C SER A 120 8.43 33.79 -10.01
N LEU A 121 8.63 32.55 -10.50
CA LEU A 121 7.56 31.56 -10.63
C LEU A 121 6.96 31.19 -9.28
N GLN A 122 7.78 31.04 -8.23
CA GLN A 122 7.28 30.77 -6.89
C GLN A 122 6.35 31.88 -6.40
N GLN A 123 6.66 33.16 -6.64
CA GLN A 123 5.81 34.30 -6.30
C GLN A 123 4.54 34.33 -7.14
N LEU A 124 4.64 34.07 -8.44
CA LEU A 124 3.52 34.08 -9.38
C LEU A 124 2.54 32.93 -9.12
N CYS A 125 3.06 31.70 -8.95
CA CYS A 125 2.30 30.54 -8.48
C CYS A 125 1.66 30.82 -7.12
N SER A 126 2.39 31.39 -6.15
CA SER A 126 1.81 31.68 -4.82
C SER A 126 0.75 32.78 -4.85
N LYS A 127 0.78 33.69 -5.84
CA LYS A 127 -0.23 34.73 -6.05
C LYS A 127 -1.50 34.20 -6.72
N ARG A 128 -1.37 33.22 -7.63
CA ARG A 128 -2.47 32.68 -8.47
C ARG A 128 -3.12 31.42 -7.90
N ILE A 129 -2.35 30.59 -7.21
CA ILE A 129 -2.83 29.35 -6.63
C ILE A 129 -3.59 29.64 -5.33
N SER A 130 -4.92 29.76 -5.43
CA SER A 130 -5.78 29.80 -4.26
C SER A 130 -5.76 28.45 -3.53
N ALA A 131 -5.93 28.45 -2.21
CA ALA A 131 -6.07 27.22 -1.43
C ALA A 131 -7.21 26.33 -1.97
N ALA A 132 -8.24 26.93 -2.59
CA ALA A 132 -9.31 26.22 -3.28
C ALA A 132 -8.84 25.49 -4.56
N LEU A 133 -7.94 26.09 -5.36
CA LEU A 133 -7.35 25.44 -6.53
C LEU A 133 -6.40 24.31 -6.15
N LEU A 134 -5.64 24.45 -5.05
CA LEU A 134 -4.84 23.34 -4.53
C LEU A 134 -5.71 22.21 -3.99
N LEU A 135 -6.77 22.52 -3.24
CA LEU A 135 -7.71 21.49 -2.78
C LEU A 135 -8.39 20.78 -3.95
N ARG A 136 -8.74 21.51 -5.02
CA ARG A 136 -9.29 20.92 -6.26
C ARG A 136 -8.25 20.11 -7.02
N SER A 137 -7.00 20.56 -7.13
CA SER A 137 -5.92 19.83 -7.79
C SER A 137 -5.57 18.57 -6.99
N VAL A 138 -5.48 18.65 -5.66
CA VAL A 138 -5.25 17.48 -4.79
C VAL A 138 -6.44 16.52 -4.83
N ALA A 139 -7.69 17.02 -4.80
CA ALA A 139 -8.87 16.20 -4.95
C ALA A 139 -8.91 15.53 -6.34
N ALA A 140 -8.61 16.26 -7.41
CA ALA A 140 -8.54 15.73 -8.77
C ALA A 140 -7.42 14.69 -8.93
N THR A 141 -6.25 14.92 -8.33
CA THR A 141 -5.12 13.98 -8.36
C THR A 141 -5.46 12.71 -7.56
N ALA A 142 -6.09 12.85 -6.39
CA ALA A 142 -6.56 11.72 -5.60
C ALA A 142 -7.67 10.93 -6.32
N GLN A 143 -8.53 11.62 -7.07
CA GLN A 143 -9.61 11.01 -7.83
C GLN A 143 -9.12 10.34 -9.13
N ALA A 144 -8.06 10.87 -9.75
CA ALA A 144 -7.36 10.24 -10.86
C ALA A 144 -6.54 9.00 -10.44
N ALA A 145 -6.14 8.91 -9.17
CA ALA A 145 -5.47 7.73 -8.59
C ALA A 145 -6.46 6.62 -8.16
N ALA A 146 -7.77 6.88 -8.19
CA ALA A 146 -8.80 5.89 -7.88
C ALA A 146 -9.28 5.17 -9.16
N PRO A 147 -9.64 3.87 -9.11
CA PRO A 147 -10.15 3.15 -10.27
C PRO A 147 -11.47 3.79 -10.77
N ALA A 148 -11.55 4.02 -12.09
CA ALA A 148 -12.59 4.84 -12.72
C ALA A 148 -14.02 4.30 -12.49
N LEU A 149 -14.86 5.13 -11.88
CA LEU A 149 -16.32 5.00 -11.84
C LEU A 149 -16.96 6.16 -12.65
N PRO A 150 -18.18 5.97 -13.21
CA PRO A 150 -18.73 6.89 -14.20
C PRO A 150 -19.09 8.26 -13.61
N ALA A 151 -18.79 9.30 -14.39
CA ALA A 151 -18.81 10.70 -13.97
C ALA A 151 -20.22 11.29 -13.77
N ALA A 152 -20.35 12.15 -12.75
CA ALA A 152 -21.51 13.03 -12.50
C ALA A 152 -21.13 14.51 -12.76
N PRO A 153 -22.09 15.42 -13.01
CA PRO A 153 -21.82 16.73 -13.60
C PRO A 153 -21.30 17.79 -12.60
N ALA A 154 -20.55 18.76 -13.13
CA ALA A 154 -19.79 19.78 -12.41
C ALA A 154 -20.66 20.94 -11.86
N PRO A 155 -20.29 21.57 -10.71
CA PRO A 155 -20.95 22.78 -10.21
C PRO A 155 -20.15 24.07 -10.48
N SER A 156 -20.89 25.18 -10.56
CA SER A 156 -20.51 26.50 -11.07
C SER A 156 -19.71 27.42 -10.10
N VAL A 157 -19.01 28.36 -10.75
CA VAL A 157 -18.37 29.65 -10.39
C VAL A 157 -18.44 30.15 -8.94
N ILE A 158 -17.28 30.58 -8.41
CA ILE A 158 -17.10 31.31 -7.14
C ILE A 158 -16.23 32.56 -7.43
N THR A 159 -16.59 33.71 -6.86
CA THR A 159 -15.93 35.02 -6.97
C THR A 159 -14.60 35.11 -6.21
N PRO A 160 -13.62 35.95 -6.65
CA PRO A 160 -12.33 36.08 -5.99
C PRO A 160 -12.30 37.30 -5.06
N ASP A 161 -11.98 37.07 -3.80
CA ASP A 161 -11.26 38.02 -2.95
C ASP A 161 -10.44 37.19 -1.93
N PHE A 162 -9.32 37.74 -1.47
CA PHE A 162 -8.28 37.19 -0.58
C PHE A 162 -6.99 36.68 -1.26
N VAL A 163 -5.96 37.54 -1.23
CA VAL A 163 -4.55 37.17 -1.44
C VAL A 163 -3.71 37.81 -0.33
N ASN A 164 -3.11 36.97 0.52
CA ASN A 164 -1.80 37.09 1.20
C ASN A 164 -1.80 36.18 2.44
N PHE A 165 -0.62 35.66 2.83
CA PHE A 165 -0.35 34.66 3.89
C PHE A 165 -0.30 33.19 3.46
N ILE A 166 0.62 32.84 2.56
CA ILE A 166 1.09 31.44 2.44
C ILE A 166 2.62 31.42 2.41
N LYS A 167 3.23 30.82 3.43
CA LYS A 167 4.69 30.57 3.48
C LYS A 167 5.01 29.35 2.62
N PRO A 168 6.08 29.34 1.81
CA PRO A 168 6.34 28.20 0.91
C PRO A 168 6.79 26.93 1.67
N PRO A 169 6.43 25.74 1.16
CA PRO A 169 6.90 24.46 1.70
C PRO A 169 8.36 24.16 1.29
N PRO A 170 9.08 23.30 2.04
CA PRO A 170 10.39 22.78 1.63
C PRO A 170 10.27 21.76 0.48
N PRO A 171 11.31 21.61 -0.37
CA PRO A 171 11.26 20.78 -1.57
C PRO A 171 11.41 19.28 -1.22
N LEU A 172 10.46 18.42 -1.63
CA LEU A 172 10.53 16.97 -1.39
C LEU A 172 9.81 16.15 -2.49
N ALA A 173 10.48 15.13 -3.08
CA ALA A 173 9.97 14.22 -4.13
C ALA A 173 9.65 12.80 -3.61
N GLY A 174 8.55 12.16 -4.07
CA GLY A 174 8.08 10.81 -3.69
C GLY A 174 6.58 10.68 -3.37
N GLU A 175 5.97 9.50 -3.57
CA GLU A 175 4.53 9.21 -3.40
C GLU A 175 4.02 9.43 -1.96
N GLY A 176 4.87 9.24 -0.96
CA GLY A 176 4.61 9.65 0.43
C GLY A 176 4.48 11.17 0.61
N ASN A 177 4.70 11.98 -0.42
CA ASN A 177 4.67 13.43 -0.35
C ASN A 177 3.34 14.03 -0.77
N SER A 178 2.48 13.33 -1.49
CA SER A 178 1.11 13.80 -1.76
C SER A 178 0.32 13.88 -0.45
N ILE A 179 0.45 12.86 0.40
CA ILE A 179 -0.12 12.84 1.75
C ILE A 179 0.53 13.92 2.63
N LYS A 180 1.85 14.09 2.59
CA LYS A 180 2.53 15.17 3.36
C LYS A 180 2.13 16.56 2.87
N ALA A 181 1.93 16.74 1.57
CA ALA A 181 1.46 17.99 0.98
C ALA A 181 0.01 18.28 1.37
N LEU A 182 -0.86 17.27 1.33
CA LEU A 182 -2.23 17.38 1.85
C LEU A 182 -2.21 17.71 3.35
N ARG A 183 -1.37 17.06 4.17
CA ARG A 183 -1.20 17.38 5.60
C ARG A 183 -0.75 18.83 5.81
N TRP A 184 0.25 19.26 5.05
CA TRP A 184 0.75 20.64 5.13
C TRP A 184 -0.35 21.64 4.74
N LEU A 185 -1.11 21.33 3.69
CA LEU A 185 -2.17 22.17 3.19
C LEU A 185 -3.34 22.27 4.17
N LEU A 186 -3.80 21.14 4.71
CA LEU A 186 -4.88 21.08 5.70
C LEU A 186 -4.52 21.80 7.02
N ARG A 187 -3.22 21.95 7.31
CA ARG A 187 -2.71 22.70 8.47
C ARG A 187 -2.48 24.19 8.21
N GLN A 188 -2.72 24.68 6.99
CA GLN A 188 -2.57 26.12 6.74
C GLN A 188 -3.67 26.92 7.45
N PRO A 189 -3.35 28.06 8.10
CA PRO A 189 -4.35 28.89 8.78
C PRO A 189 -5.41 29.46 7.80
N ALA A 190 -5.09 29.49 6.51
CA ALA A 190 -6.03 29.89 5.46
C ALA A 190 -7.10 28.82 5.15
N VAL A 191 -6.91 27.56 5.56
CA VAL A 191 -7.89 26.49 5.37
C VAL A 191 -8.90 26.56 6.51
N THR A 192 -10.06 27.15 6.22
CA THR A 192 -11.14 27.29 7.21
C THR A 192 -12.01 26.04 7.30
N ALA A 193 -12.71 25.86 8.43
CA ALA A 193 -13.69 24.79 8.59
C ALA A 193 -14.79 24.82 7.52
N ALA A 194 -15.16 26.00 7.00
CA ALA A 194 -16.11 26.13 5.90
C ALA A 194 -15.56 25.57 4.58
N MET A 195 -14.27 25.79 4.29
CA MET A 195 -13.60 25.21 3.12
C MET A 195 -13.50 23.68 3.26
N LEU A 196 -13.14 23.20 4.45
CA LEU A 196 -13.12 21.76 4.74
C LEU A 196 -14.51 21.15 4.61
N LYS A 197 -15.56 21.82 5.10
CA LYS A 197 -16.94 21.34 4.94
C LYS A 197 -17.34 21.26 3.46
N LYS A 198 -16.94 22.25 2.64
CA LYS A 198 -17.20 22.26 1.20
C LYS A 198 -16.43 21.16 0.44
N CYS A 199 -15.21 20.86 0.87
CA CYS A 199 -14.38 19.79 0.31
C CYS A 199 -14.56 18.44 1.03
N SER A 200 -15.37 18.37 2.08
CA SER A 200 -15.46 17.21 2.97
C SER A 200 -15.84 15.95 2.21
N GLN A 201 -16.84 16.05 1.32
CA GLN A 201 -17.24 14.94 0.47
C GLN A 201 -16.08 14.43 -0.39
N GLN A 202 -15.31 15.34 -1.01
CA GLN A 202 -14.16 14.98 -1.85
C GLN A 202 -13.04 14.33 -1.02
N LEU A 203 -12.75 14.88 0.16
CA LEU A 203 -11.77 14.32 1.09
C LEU A 203 -12.20 12.94 1.60
N LEU A 204 -13.49 12.73 1.81
CA LEU A 204 -14.08 11.46 2.20
C LEU A 204 -14.14 10.42 1.06
N GLN A 205 -13.99 10.85 -0.19
CA GLN A 205 -13.82 9.93 -1.32
C GLN A 205 -12.38 9.41 -1.44
N ILE A 206 -11.42 10.01 -0.74
CA ILE A 206 -10.04 9.53 -0.76
C ILE A 206 -10.01 8.20 0.00
N PRO A 207 -9.72 7.07 -0.66
CA PRO A 207 -9.56 5.80 0.04
C PRO A 207 -8.40 5.94 1.01
N GLY A 208 -8.64 5.64 2.29
CA GLY A 208 -7.57 5.71 3.28
C GLY A 208 -7.18 7.10 3.72
N VAL A 209 -8.16 7.90 4.13
CA VAL A 209 -7.96 9.20 4.77
C VAL A 209 -6.79 9.12 5.77
N PRO A 210 -5.67 9.81 5.51
CA PRO A 210 -4.53 9.80 6.42
C PRO A 210 -4.95 10.33 7.80
N LEU A 211 -4.37 9.81 8.88
CA LEU A 211 -4.69 10.22 10.27
C LEU A 211 -4.82 11.74 10.44
N ALA A 212 -3.84 12.51 9.99
CA ALA A 212 -3.89 13.97 10.09
C ALA A 212 -5.05 14.64 9.31
N ALA A 213 -5.50 14.04 8.20
CA ALA A 213 -6.69 14.51 7.50
C ALA A 213 -7.96 14.14 8.29
N ALA A 214 -8.02 12.94 8.86
CA ALA A 214 -9.10 12.53 9.76
C ALA A 214 -9.16 13.46 11.00
N GLU A 215 -8.04 13.72 11.67
CA GLU A 215 -7.92 14.67 12.80
C GLU A 215 -8.49 16.05 12.42
N THR A 216 -8.10 16.56 11.25
CA THR A 216 -8.56 17.87 10.77
C THR A 216 -10.07 17.88 10.48
N LEU A 217 -10.60 16.80 9.89
CA LEU A 217 -12.03 16.65 9.60
C LEU A 217 -12.85 16.54 10.89
N VAL A 218 -12.35 15.79 11.87
CA VAL A 218 -12.97 15.65 13.20
C VAL A 218 -12.95 16.98 13.94
N ALA A 219 -11.82 17.69 13.95
CA ALA A 219 -11.68 19.01 14.54
C ALA A 219 -12.62 20.04 13.88
N ALA A 220 -12.89 19.89 12.58
CA ALA A 220 -13.86 20.69 11.84
C ALA A 220 -15.33 20.27 12.09
N GLY A 221 -15.59 19.31 12.98
CA GLY A 221 -16.94 18.84 13.34
C GLY A 221 -17.61 17.96 12.29
N ILE A 222 -16.86 17.44 11.31
CA ILE A 222 -17.38 16.55 10.26
C ILE A 222 -17.41 15.12 10.82
N ARG A 223 -18.43 14.83 11.64
CA ARG A 223 -18.54 13.55 12.36
C ARG A 223 -19.43 12.50 11.67
N GLY A 224 -20.37 12.92 10.84
CA GLY A 224 -21.54 12.11 10.45
C GLY A 224 -21.51 11.40 9.09
N GLN A 225 -20.36 11.15 8.45
CA GLN A 225 -20.33 10.62 7.07
C GLN A 225 -19.43 9.39 6.86
N VAL A 226 -18.94 8.79 7.93
CA VAL A 226 -18.14 7.57 7.85
C VAL A 226 -19.09 6.37 7.89
N THR A 227 -19.30 5.71 6.75
CA THR A 227 -20.13 4.52 6.64
C THR A 227 -19.28 3.24 6.75
N LEU A 228 -19.91 2.09 7.05
CA LEU A 228 -19.24 0.79 7.06
C LEU A 228 -18.52 0.52 5.74
N GLN A 229 -19.19 0.75 4.60
CA GLN A 229 -18.60 0.49 3.28
C GLN A 229 -17.35 1.35 3.02
N ARG A 230 -17.33 2.60 3.51
CA ARG A 230 -16.14 3.47 3.41
C ARG A 230 -15.00 2.96 4.27
N LEU A 231 -15.30 2.50 5.48
CA LEU A 231 -14.31 1.91 6.37
C LEU A 231 -13.74 0.60 5.79
N ALA A 232 -14.60 -0.27 5.26
CA ALA A 232 -14.20 -1.50 4.59
C ALA A 232 -13.39 -1.23 3.31
N ALA A 233 -13.82 -0.29 2.47
CA ALA A 233 -13.05 0.12 1.29
C ALA A 233 -11.67 0.69 1.69
N GLY A 234 -11.60 1.48 2.76
CA GLY A 234 -10.33 1.96 3.31
C GLY A 234 -9.44 0.80 3.80
N ALA A 235 -10.03 -0.17 4.50
CA ALA A 235 -9.36 -1.37 4.98
C ALA A 235 -8.77 -2.19 3.83
N TYR A 236 -9.58 -2.56 2.82
CA TYR A 236 -9.13 -3.35 1.67
C TYR A 236 -8.02 -2.68 0.85
N ASN A 237 -7.99 -1.35 0.81
CA ASN A 237 -6.92 -0.61 0.16
C ASN A 237 -5.62 -0.53 0.99
N GLY A 238 -5.58 -1.18 2.17
CA GLY A 238 -4.37 -1.29 2.99
C GLY A 238 -4.01 -0.01 3.75
N TYR A 239 -4.93 0.95 3.78
CA TYR A 239 -4.76 2.19 4.51
C TYR A 239 -5.23 2.03 5.95
N ASP A 240 -4.71 2.87 6.84
CA ASP A 240 -5.10 2.90 8.25
C ASP A 240 -6.53 3.39 8.47
N GLY A 241 -7.39 3.47 7.45
CA GLY A 241 -8.66 4.19 7.43
C GLY A 241 -9.47 4.07 8.73
N PRO A 242 -9.91 2.86 9.13
CA PRO A 242 -10.66 2.70 10.37
C PRO A 242 -9.91 3.11 11.64
N VAL A 243 -8.62 2.78 11.73
CA VAL A 243 -7.76 3.13 12.86
C VAL A 243 -7.51 4.64 12.91
N ALA A 244 -7.27 5.27 11.76
CA ALA A 244 -7.04 6.69 11.60
C ALA A 244 -8.25 7.51 12.01
N TRP A 245 -9.47 7.06 11.68
CA TRP A 245 -10.69 7.68 12.18
C TRP A 245 -10.82 7.52 13.70
N ALA A 246 -10.70 6.29 14.21
CA ALA A 246 -10.82 6.05 15.65
C ALA A 246 -9.82 6.89 16.46
N LEU A 247 -8.58 7.00 15.99
CA LEU A 247 -7.52 7.84 16.55
C LEU A 247 -7.87 9.33 16.50
N ALA A 248 -8.28 9.83 15.33
CA ALA A 248 -8.64 11.22 15.16
C ALA A 248 -9.77 11.67 16.13
N PHE A 249 -10.73 10.78 16.39
CA PHE A 249 -11.79 11.04 17.37
C PHE A 249 -11.28 10.99 18.81
N ALA A 250 -10.43 10.01 19.15
CA ALA A 250 -9.81 9.93 20.47
C ALA A 250 -8.95 11.16 20.78
N ASP A 251 -8.13 11.62 19.83
CA ASP A 251 -7.27 12.80 19.96
C ASP A 251 -8.07 14.10 20.08
N ALA A 252 -9.24 14.17 19.45
CA ALA A 252 -10.17 15.28 19.60
C ALA A 252 -10.95 15.26 20.94
N GLY A 253 -10.68 14.28 21.82
CA GLY A 253 -11.38 14.12 23.09
C GLY A 253 -12.85 13.71 22.93
N VAL A 254 -13.25 13.22 21.76
CA VAL A 254 -14.62 12.79 21.49
C VAL A 254 -14.76 11.33 21.95
N PRO A 255 -15.72 11.00 22.84
CA PRO A 255 -15.96 9.62 23.20
C PRO A 255 -16.23 8.77 21.96
N LEU A 256 -15.56 7.62 21.83
CA LEU A 256 -15.73 6.75 20.66
C LEU A 256 -17.18 6.30 20.47
N GLN A 257 -17.93 6.18 21.57
CA GLN A 257 -19.36 5.86 21.54
C GLN A 257 -20.17 6.94 20.83
N GLU A 258 -19.79 8.21 20.99
CA GLU A 258 -20.43 9.33 20.31
C GLU A 258 -20.11 9.31 18.81
N TRP A 259 -18.85 9.06 18.45
CA TRP A 259 -18.46 8.87 17.04
C TRP A 259 -19.20 7.71 16.39
N ALA A 260 -19.17 6.55 17.06
CA ALA A 260 -19.70 5.31 16.53
C ALA A 260 -21.22 5.19 16.65
N ALA A 261 -21.91 6.19 17.23
CA ALA A 261 -23.37 6.24 17.34
C ALA A 261 -24.07 6.17 15.96
N GLY A 262 -23.43 6.68 14.91
CA GLY A 262 -23.92 6.60 13.52
C GLY A 262 -23.58 5.30 12.80
N LEU A 263 -22.70 4.46 13.38
CA LEU A 263 -22.30 3.19 12.79
C LEU A 263 -23.31 2.08 13.14
N PRO A 264 -23.43 1.06 12.28
CA PRO A 264 -24.11 -0.19 12.63
C PRO A 264 -23.62 -0.76 13.96
N ALA A 265 -24.50 -1.44 14.69
CA ALA A 265 -24.23 -1.88 16.06
C ALA A 265 -22.96 -2.75 16.15
N GLU A 266 -22.76 -3.68 15.23
CA GLU A 266 -21.59 -4.56 15.17
C GLU A 266 -20.29 -3.79 14.94
N LEU A 267 -20.33 -2.80 14.05
CA LEU A 267 -19.15 -2.00 13.77
C LEU A 267 -18.85 -1.04 14.93
N ARG A 268 -19.90 -0.48 15.55
CA ARG A 268 -19.78 0.33 16.77
C ARG A 268 -19.09 -0.44 17.88
N THR A 269 -19.50 -1.69 18.09
CA THR A 269 -18.90 -2.57 19.08
C THR A 269 -17.41 -2.76 18.82
N ILE A 270 -17.00 -3.10 17.60
CA ILE A 270 -15.57 -3.26 17.25
C ILE A 270 -14.80 -1.95 17.41
N ALA A 271 -15.35 -0.85 16.89
CA ALA A 271 -14.74 0.47 16.91
C ALA A 271 -14.54 1.03 18.32
N CYS A 272 -15.42 0.67 19.26
CA CYS A 272 -15.32 1.02 20.68
C CYS A 272 -14.56 -0.01 21.53
N GLY A 273 -13.95 -1.03 20.92
CA GLY A 273 -13.19 -2.06 21.65
C GLY A 273 -14.07 -3.04 22.45
N GLY A 274 -15.34 -3.21 22.06
CA GLY A 274 -16.23 -4.24 22.59
C GLY A 274 -16.14 -5.55 21.81
N ASN A 275 -16.74 -6.61 22.36
CA ASN A 275 -16.83 -7.92 21.71
C ASN A 275 -18.19 -8.09 21.04
N LEU A 276 -18.20 -8.62 19.81
CA LEU A 276 -19.44 -8.99 19.13
C LEU A 276 -20.17 -10.10 19.90
N THR A 277 -21.48 -9.94 20.07
CA THR A 277 -22.36 -10.98 20.64
C THR A 277 -22.90 -11.88 19.53
N GLU A 278 -23.32 -13.10 19.88
CA GLU A 278 -23.90 -14.03 18.89
C GLU A 278 -25.15 -13.45 18.23
N GLU A 279 -26.01 -12.75 18.99
CA GLU A 279 -27.22 -12.09 18.48
C GLU A 279 -26.90 -11.10 17.36
N MET A 280 -25.82 -10.34 17.48
CA MET A 280 -25.39 -9.37 16.47
C MET A 280 -24.88 -10.04 15.19
N LEU A 281 -24.46 -11.30 15.26
CA LEU A 281 -23.90 -12.06 14.14
C LEU A 281 -24.96 -12.88 13.38
N GLN A 282 -26.12 -13.16 13.99
CA GLN A 282 -27.15 -14.03 13.40
C GLN A 282 -27.76 -13.46 12.11
N ASP A 283 -27.92 -12.15 12.01
CA ASP A 283 -28.58 -11.47 10.87
C ASP A 283 -27.61 -10.88 9.85
N LEU A 284 -26.32 -11.20 9.94
CA LEU A 284 -25.34 -10.71 8.96
C LEU A 284 -25.47 -11.48 7.64
N ASN A 285 -25.53 -10.74 6.54
CA ASN A 285 -25.37 -11.31 5.21
C ASN A 285 -23.87 -11.46 4.86
N PRO A 286 -23.49 -12.31 3.88
CA PRO A 286 -22.08 -12.56 3.57
C PRO A 286 -21.28 -11.31 3.20
N ALA A 287 -21.85 -10.37 2.45
CA ALA A 287 -21.16 -9.13 2.08
C ALA A 287 -20.83 -8.26 3.31
N ARG A 288 -21.79 -8.11 4.23
CA ARG A 288 -21.62 -7.36 5.47
C ARG A 288 -20.64 -8.05 6.42
N THR A 289 -20.63 -9.38 6.44
CA THR A 289 -19.64 -10.19 7.17
C THR A 289 -18.23 -9.94 6.63
N ALA A 290 -18.04 -9.89 5.30
CA ALA A 290 -16.76 -9.57 4.70
C ALA A 290 -16.27 -8.15 5.07
N ASP A 291 -17.14 -7.15 4.95
CA ASP A 291 -16.83 -5.76 5.32
C ASP A 291 -16.46 -5.64 6.80
N LEU A 292 -17.20 -6.33 7.67
CA LEU A 292 -16.93 -6.33 9.11
C LEU A 292 -15.59 -7.00 9.44
N LEU A 293 -15.27 -8.13 8.81
CA LEU A 293 -13.97 -8.81 8.93
C LEU A 293 -12.83 -7.90 8.46
N ALA A 294 -13.01 -7.20 7.33
CA ALA A 294 -12.00 -6.30 6.80
C ALA A 294 -11.71 -5.14 7.77
N VAL A 295 -12.75 -4.50 8.30
CA VAL A 295 -12.56 -3.44 9.29
C VAL A 295 -11.94 -3.98 10.57
N ALA A 296 -12.41 -5.12 11.07
CA ALA A 296 -11.86 -5.74 12.27
C ALA A 296 -10.38 -6.08 12.10
N LEU A 297 -9.97 -6.67 10.96
CA LEU A 297 -8.57 -6.97 10.65
C LEU A 297 -7.72 -5.70 10.66
N SER A 298 -8.19 -4.62 10.00
CA SER A 298 -7.48 -3.33 10.02
C SER A 298 -7.37 -2.73 11.42
N MET A 299 -8.43 -2.82 12.24
CA MET A 299 -8.40 -2.34 13.63
C MET A 299 -7.52 -3.20 14.54
N ALA A 300 -7.36 -4.48 14.21
CA ALA A 300 -6.54 -5.41 14.95
C ALA A 300 -5.04 -5.21 14.74
N ALA A 301 -4.62 -4.52 13.68
CA ALA A 301 -3.23 -4.25 13.32
C ALA A 301 -2.77 -2.82 13.69
N PRO A 302 -2.52 -2.51 14.98
CA PRO A 302 -2.07 -1.18 15.37
C PRO A 302 -0.69 -0.91 14.77
N ARG A 303 -0.58 0.18 14.00
CA ARG A 303 0.67 0.65 13.40
C ARG A 303 1.44 1.65 14.26
N THR A 304 0.89 2.06 15.40
CA THR A 304 1.53 3.07 16.24
C THR A 304 2.59 2.43 17.13
N ALA A 305 3.80 2.96 17.05
CA ALA A 305 4.92 2.56 17.92
C ALA A 305 4.77 3.08 19.36
N ASP A 306 3.73 3.86 19.64
CA ASP A 306 3.53 4.56 20.91
C ASP A 306 3.09 3.64 22.05
N GLY A 307 2.70 2.40 21.75
CA GLY A 307 2.30 1.41 22.75
C GLY A 307 1.11 1.87 23.59
N SER A 308 0.26 2.77 23.09
CA SER A 308 -0.86 3.30 23.86
C SER A 308 -1.74 2.15 24.37
N PRO A 309 -2.07 2.10 25.69
CA PRO A 309 -2.94 1.06 26.26
C PRO A 309 -4.29 0.93 25.55
N TRP A 310 -4.75 2.04 24.97
CA TRP A 310 -5.97 2.11 24.19
C TRP A 310 -5.89 1.25 22.90
N HIS A 311 -4.78 1.32 22.17
CA HIS A 311 -4.55 0.50 20.97
C HIS A 311 -4.54 -0.99 21.28
N VAL A 312 -3.93 -1.37 22.40
CA VAL A 312 -3.90 -2.76 22.84
C VAL A 312 -5.31 -3.30 23.11
N SER A 313 -6.16 -2.47 23.71
CA SER A 313 -7.55 -2.84 24.05
C SER A 313 -8.40 -3.03 22.80
N ILE A 314 -8.34 -2.08 21.86
CA ILE A 314 -9.07 -2.18 20.58
C ILE A 314 -8.56 -3.34 19.74
N SER A 315 -7.23 -3.50 19.63
CA SER A 315 -6.63 -4.60 18.88
C SER A 315 -7.11 -5.95 19.44
N ARG A 316 -7.07 -6.13 20.76
CA ARG A 316 -7.56 -7.35 21.42
C ARG A 316 -9.04 -7.61 21.18
N ALA A 317 -9.87 -6.58 21.29
CA ALA A 317 -11.31 -6.70 21.04
C ALA A 317 -11.62 -7.03 19.57
N ALA A 318 -10.88 -6.43 18.64
CA ALA A 318 -11.00 -6.73 17.22
C ALA A 318 -10.59 -8.18 16.91
N ILE A 319 -9.45 -8.66 17.44
CA ILE A 319 -9.04 -10.06 17.34
C ILE A 319 -10.14 -10.99 17.88
N THR A 320 -10.64 -10.72 19.09
CA THR A 320 -11.68 -11.52 19.74
C THR A 320 -12.95 -11.56 18.89
N SER A 321 -13.33 -10.41 18.32
CA SER A 321 -14.49 -10.29 17.43
C SER A 321 -14.33 -11.11 16.16
N ILE A 322 -13.14 -11.08 15.53
CA ILE A 322 -12.85 -11.91 14.35
C ILE A 322 -12.95 -13.39 14.73
N SER A 323 -12.31 -13.82 15.83
CA SER A 323 -12.40 -15.20 16.30
C SER A 323 -13.84 -15.65 16.56
N SER A 324 -14.68 -14.76 17.10
CA SER A 324 -16.11 -15.04 17.30
C SER A 324 -16.87 -15.21 15.98
N MET A 325 -16.51 -14.49 14.92
CA MET A 325 -17.14 -14.64 13.60
C MET A 325 -16.86 -16.01 12.96
N PHE A 326 -15.74 -16.65 13.28
CA PHE A 326 -15.42 -18.01 12.84
C PHE A 326 -15.98 -19.11 13.75
N LYS A 327 -16.54 -18.77 14.92
CA LYS A 327 -17.22 -19.72 15.81
C LYS A 327 -18.69 -19.89 15.42
N ARG A 328 -19.30 -21.03 15.74
CA ARG A 328 -20.75 -21.23 15.55
C ARG A 328 -21.53 -20.30 16.50
N PRO A 329 -22.66 -19.70 16.07
CA PRO A 329 -23.36 -19.91 14.79
C PRO A 329 -22.89 -19.03 13.62
N ALA A 330 -22.09 -17.98 13.85
CA ALA A 330 -21.62 -17.04 12.83
C ALA A 330 -20.84 -17.69 11.67
N CYS A 331 -20.25 -18.86 11.94
CA CYS A 331 -19.63 -19.75 10.96
C CYS A 331 -20.51 -19.99 9.70
N ASN A 332 -21.84 -20.05 9.84
CA ASN A 332 -22.73 -20.32 8.70
C ASN A 332 -22.66 -19.21 7.64
N THR A 333 -22.57 -17.95 8.07
CA THR A 333 -22.46 -16.82 7.14
C THR A 333 -21.04 -16.66 6.62
N THR A 334 -20.01 -16.92 7.44
CA THR A 334 -18.61 -16.85 6.97
C THR A 334 -18.29 -17.93 5.93
N VAL A 335 -18.92 -19.10 6.04
CA VAL A 335 -18.79 -20.18 5.04
C VAL A 335 -19.41 -19.79 3.68
N GLN A 336 -20.36 -18.84 3.68
CA GLN A 336 -21.01 -18.33 2.46
C GLN A 336 -20.27 -17.13 1.83
N LEU A 337 -19.09 -16.77 2.31
CA LEU A 337 -18.30 -15.71 1.69
C LEU A 337 -17.92 -16.09 0.25
N SER A 338 -18.05 -15.15 -0.68
CA SER A 338 -17.61 -15.35 -2.06
C SER A 338 -16.08 -15.45 -2.15
N ALA A 339 -15.56 -16.15 -3.18
CA ALA A 339 -14.12 -16.24 -3.45
C ALA A 339 -13.43 -14.86 -3.51
N ALA A 340 -14.05 -13.87 -4.17
CA ALA A 340 -13.52 -12.50 -4.25
C ALA A 340 -13.38 -11.83 -2.87
N ALA A 341 -14.30 -12.09 -1.95
CA ALA A 341 -14.26 -11.56 -0.59
C ALA A 341 -13.14 -12.23 0.22
N VAL A 342 -13.01 -13.56 0.12
CA VAL A 342 -11.93 -14.33 0.74
C VAL A 342 -10.58 -13.85 0.23
N GLU A 343 -10.44 -13.68 -1.09
CA GLU A 343 -9.26 -13.14 -1.76
C GLU A 343 -8.87 -11.76 -1.21
N ALA A 344 -9.84 -10.86 -1.10
CA ALA A 344 -9.62 -9.51 -0.58
C ALA A 344 -9.19 -9.51 0.89
N LEU A 345 -9.77 -10.39 1.72
CA LEU A 345 -9.41 -10.57 3.12
C LEU A 345 -8.00 -11.17 3.28
N LEU A 346 -7.63 -12.15 2.45
CA LEU A 346 -6.28 -12.71 2.45
C LEU A 346 -5.24 -11.68 2.03
N ARG A 347 -5.50 -10.90 0.96
CA ARG A 347 -4.62 -9.80 0.55
C ARG A 347 -4.46 -8.76 1.65
N LEU A 348 -5.55 -8.40 2.33
CA LEU A 348 -5.51 -7.51 3.48
C LEU A 348 -4.65 -8.08 4.59
N ALA A 349 -4.88 -9.32 5.00
CA ALA A 349 -4.12 -9.97 6.06
C ALA A 349 -2.62 -10.07 5.73
N VAL A 350 -2.25 -10.42 4.49
CA VAL A 350 -0.84 -10.41 4.03
C VAL A 350 -0.24 -9.01 4.08
N ARG A 351 -0.99 -7.97 3.70
CA ARG A 351 -0.54 -6.57 3.83
C ARG A 351 -0.38 -6.13 5.28
N LEU A 352 -1.22 -6.62 6.18
CA LEU A 352 -1.10 -6.34 7.61
C LEU A 352 0.12 -7.06 8.19
N CYS A 353 0.38 -8.31 7.78
CA CYS A 353 1.58 -9.10 8.12
C CYS A 353 2.90 -8.38 7.79
N SER A 354 2.94 -7.57 6.74
CA SER A 354 4.14 -6.86 6.31
C SER A 354 4.43 -5.58 7.10
N ALA A 355 3.45 -5.07 7.85
CA ALA A 355 3.66 -3.93 8.73
C ALA A 355 4.43 -4.35 10.00
N PRO A 356 5.16 -3.45 10.67
CA PRO A 356 5.74 -3.73 11.98
C PRO A 356 4.62 -3.89 13.00
N ILE A 357 4.21 -5.13 13.29
CA ILE A 357 3.11 -5.42 14.19
C ILE A 357 3.57 -5.93 15.53
N ASN A 358 2.71 -5.72 16.52
CA ASN A 358 2.81 -6.31 17.84
C ASN A 358 2.89 -7.85 17.73
N THR A 359 3.83 -8.47 18.42
CA THR A 359 4.04 -9.93 18.46
C THR A 359 2.77 -10.69 18.87
N HIS A 360 1.95 -10.11 19.75
CA HIS A 360 0.68 -10.71 20.15
C HIS A 360 -0.34 -10.76 19.00
N PHE A 361 -0.38 -9.72 18.16
CA PHE A 361 -1.24 -9.74 16.97
C PHE A 361 -0.72 -10.72 15.94
N ALA A 362 0.60 -10.85 15.76
CA ALA A 362 1.17 -11.79 14.81
C ALA A 362 0.74 -13.25 15.05
N ALA A 363 0.70 -13.70 16.31
CA ALA A 363 0.24 -15.04 16.66
C ALA A 363 -1.25 -15.26 16.31
N ASN A 364 -2.11 -14.31 16.68
CA ASN A 364 -3.54 -14.39 16.39
C ASN A 364 -3.83 -14.27 14.88
N LEU A 365 -3.10 -13.40 14.17
CA LEU A 365 -3.25 -13.21 12.73
C LEU A 365 -2.98 -14.51 11.96
N LEU A 366 -2.09 -15.37 12.47
CA LEU A 366 -1.86 -16.68 11.89
C LEU A 366 -3.09 -17.60 12.00
N GLU A 367 -3.68 -17.68 13.19
CA GLU A 367 -4.92 -18.44 13.40
C GLU A 367 -6.08 -17.90 12.56
N LEU A 368 -6.13 -16.58 12.38
CA LEU A 368 -7.11 -15.93 11.51
C LEU A 368 -6.89 -16.24 10.03
N LEU A 369 -5.64 -16.18 9.56
CA LEU A 369 -5.29 -16.55 8.20
C LEU A 369 -5.64 -18.01 7.92
N LEU A 370 -5.32 -18.91 8.86
CA LEU A 370 -5.74 -20.31 8.81
C LEU A 370 -7.26 -20.46 8.69
N SER A 371 -8.00 -19.72 9.51
CA SER A 371 -9.46 -19.75 9.50
C SER A 371 -10.04 -19.27 8.17
N ILE A 372 -9.42 -18.25 7.53
CA ILE A 372 -9.82 -17.75 6.22
C ILE A 372 -9.45 -18.76 5.11
N CYS A 373 -8.26 -19.35 5.17
CA CYS A 373 -7.80 -20.36 4.20
C CYS A 373 -8.61 -21.67 4.26
N TRP A 374 -9.32 -21.94 5.35
CA TRP A 374 -10.21 -23.11 5.48
C TRP A 374 -11.66 -22.83 5.09
N LEU A 375 -11.98 -21.62 4.62
CA LEU A 375 -13.29 -21.36 4.06
C LEU A 375 -13.44 -22.07 2.71
N PRO A 376 -14.61 -22.65 2.37
CA PRO A 376 -14.77 -23.36 1.09
C PRO A 376 -14.47 -22.51 -0.14
N ALA A 377 -14.78 -21.21 -0.09
CA ALA A 377 -14.47 -20.29 -1.18
C ALA A 377 -12.97 -20.00 -1.36
N ALA A 378 -12.11 -20.45 -0.44
CA ALA A 378 -10.66 -20.43 -0.63
C ALA A 378 -10.19 -21.46 -1.67
N ASP A 379 -10.92 -22.59 -1.81
CA ASP A 379 -10.64 -23.62 -2.81
C ASP A 379 -10.91 -23.12 -4.24
N ASP A 380 -11.81 -22.13 -4.38
CA ASP A 380 -12.16 -21.48 -5.65
C ASP A 380 -11.17 -20.37 -6.07
N LEU A 381 -10.12 -20.10 -5.28
CA LEU A 381 -9.16 -19.06 -5.60
C LEU A 381 -8.28 -19.46 -6.79
N ALA A 382 -8.07 -18.52 -7.71
CA ALA A 382 -7.18 -18.74 -8.83
C ALA A 382 -5.75 -19.05 -8.35
N THR A 383 -5.12 -20.06 -8.96
CA THR A 383 -3.72 -20.45 -8.68
C THR A 383 -2.76 -19.26 -8.77
N GLY A 384 -2.96 -18.36 -9.73
CA GLY A 384 -2.16 -17.13 -9.87
C GLY A 384 -2.24 -16.24 -8.63
N THR A 385 -3.43 -16.07 -8.07
CA THR A 385 -3.63 -15.28 -6.85
C THR A 385 -2.96 -15.93 -5.64
N LEU A 386 -3.06 -17.25 -5.47
CA LEU A 386 -2.40 -17.96 -4.39
C LEU A 386 -0.86 -17.85 -4.48
N VAL A 387 -0.30 -17.90 -5.70
CA VAL A 387 1.12 -17.67 -5.95
C VAL A 387 1.52 -16.23 -5.57
N GLU A 388 0.73 -15.23 -5.96
CA GLU A 388 0.99 -13.83 -5.58
C GLU A 388 0.90 -13.59 -4.06
N LEU A 389 -0.07 -14.22 -3.39
CA LEU A 389 -0.22 -14.17 -1.93
C LEU A 389 0.96 -14.83 -1.23
N ALA A 390 1.37 -16.03 -1.67
CA ALA A 390 2.56 -16.72 -1.17
C ALA A 390 3.82 -15.86 -1.37
N TYR A 391 3.98 -15.29 -2.55
CA TYR A 391 5.12 -14.44 -2.88
C TYR A 391 5.18 -13.19 -2.00
N SER A 392 4.05 -12.50 -1.88
CA SER A 392 3.90 -11.31 -1.03
C SER A 392 4.13 -11.62 0.44
N ALA A 393 3.75 -12.83 0.88
CA ALA A 393 3.98 -13.29 2.25
C ALA A 393 5.46 -13.61 2.55
N ILE A 394 6.24 -14.03 1.56
CA ILE A 394 7.67 -14.35 1.76
C ILE A 394 8.56 -13.11 1.61
N GLN A 395 8.14 -12.15 0.79
CA GLN A 395 8.90 -10.92 0.56
C GLN A 395 9.19 -10.17 1.87
N PRO A 396 10.48 -9.98 2.24
CA PRO A 396 10.84 -9.41 3.52
C PRO A 396 10.57 -7.90 3.55
N GLN A 397 9.61 -7.47 4.38
CA GLN A 397 9.49 -6.06 4.78
C GLN A 397 9.80 -5.80 6.26
N GLY A 398 10.11 -6.83 7.05
CA GLY A 398 10.41 -6.69 8.47
C GLY A 398 10.67 -8.04 9.13
N ARG A 399 11.49 -8.07 10.18
CA ARG A 399 11.93 -9.30 10.84
C ARG A 399 10.76 -10.00 11.56
N GLN A 400 10.45 -11.22 11.10
CA GLN A 400 9.91 -12.39 11.83
C GLN A 400 8.44 -12.85 11.69
N PRO A 401 7.38 -12.04 11.56
CA PRO A 401 6.01 -12.58 11.62
C PRO A 401 5.50 -13.26 10.33
N MET A 402 6.11 -13.01 9.16
CA MET A 402 5.57 -13.51 7.88
C MET A 402 5.94 -14.97 7.53
N LEU A 403 6.87 -15.59 8.26
CA LEU A 403 7.30 -16.99 8.08
C LEU A 403 6.17 -18.03 8.28
N CYS A 404 5.02 -17.57 8.79
CA CYS A 404 3.93 -18.45 9.20
C CYS A 404 2.79 -18.51 8.17
N ALA A 405 2.54 -17.45 7.38
CA ALA A 405 1.42 -17.41 6.42
C ALA A 405 1.73 -18.13 5.10
N ALA A 406 2.94 -17.95 4.59
CA ALA A 406 3.35 -18.49 3.30
C ALA A 406 3.18 -20.02 3.14
N PRO A 407 3.50 -20.86 4.16
CA PRO A 407 3.24 -22.29 4.08
C PRO A 407 1.80 -22.65 3.74
N TYR A 408 0.80 -21.87 4.20
CA TYR A 408 -0.61 -22.17 3.96
C TYR A 408 -1.06 -21.84 2.54
N PHE A 409 -0.59 -20.74 1.97
CA PHE A 409 -0.84 -20.44 0.55
C PHE A 409 -0.20 -21.51 -0.35
N LEU A 410 1.00 -21.96 -0.01
CA LEU A 410 1.72 -23.01 -0.74
C LEU A 410 1.05 -24.38 -0.54
N GLN A 411 0.47 -24.62 0.63
CA GLN A 411 -0.33 -25.82 0.89
C GLN A 411 -1.62 -25.83 0.06
N MET A 412 -2.33 -24.70 -0.09
CA MET A 412 -3.50 -24.61 -0.96
C MET A 412 -3.15 -24.79 -2.45
N LEU A 413 -1.92 -24.44 -2.84
CA LEU A 413 -1.41 -24.70 -4.19
C LEU A 413 -1.04 -26.17 -4.41
N ALA A 414 -0.61 -26.88 -3.37
CA ALA A 414 -0.30 -28.29 -3.41
C ALA A 414 -1.60 -29.09 -3.45
N PRO A 415 -1.95 -29.74 -4.57
CA PRO A 415 -3.23 -30.42 -4.69
C PRO A 415 -3.31 -31.55 -3.68
N THR A 416 -4.46 -31.70 -3.02
CA THR A 416 -4.85 -32.92 -2.30
C THR A 416 -5.04 -34.09 -3.28
N GLU A 417 -5.44 -33.80 -4.53
CA GLU A 417 -5.67 -34.78 -5.60
C GLU A 417 -5.07 -34.30 -6.95
N GLY A 418 -3.76 -34.40 -7.10
CA GLY A 418 -3.07 -34.69 -8.38
C GLY A 418 -2.90 -33.62 -9.48
N ASP A 419 -3.79 -32.65 -9.68
CA ASP A 419 -3.85 -31.95 -10.99
C ASP A 419 -3.44 -30.47 -11.05
N THR A 420 -3.18 -29.81 -9.91
CA THR A 420 -2.72 -28.41 -9.94
C THR A 420 -1.28 -28.33 -10.46
N LYS A 421 -1.12 -27.97 -11.73
CA LYS A 421 0.17 -27.72 -12.37
C LYS A 421 0.49 -26.23 -12.35
N LEU A 422 1.61 -25.87 -11.73
CA LEU A 422 2.12 -24.50 -11.82
C LEU A 422 2.59 -24.21 -13.25
N THR A 423 2.25 -23.04 -13.77
CA THR A 423 2.82 -22.54 -15.02
C THR A 423 4.31 -22.24 -14.84
N HIS A 424 5.07 -22.26 -15.94
CA HIS A 424 6.50 -21.91 -15.93
C HIS A 424 6.76 -20.56 -15.24
N GLY A 425 5.94 -19.54 -15.52
CA GLY A 425 6.08 -18.21 -14.93
C GLY A 425 5.79 -18.18 -13.42
N GLN A 426 4.78 -18.92 -12.94
CA GLN A 426 4.48 -19.02 -11.51
C GLN A 426 5.60 -19.73 -10.75
N LEU A 427 6.14 -20.79 -11.34
CA LEU A 427 7.23 -21.56 -10.75
C LEU A 427 8.52 -20.73 -10.68
N GLU A 428 8.86 -20.01 -11.74
CA GLU A 428 9.97 -19.06 -11.77
C GLU A 428 9.79 -17.94 -10.73
N LEU A 429 8.58 -17.40 -10.58
CA LEU A 429 8.27 -16.39 -9.56
C LEU A 429 8.50 -16.93 -8.13
N LEU A 430 7.99 -18.12 -7.80
CA LEU A 430 8.20 -18.72 -6.48
C LEU A 430 9.66 -19.08 -6.23
N LEU A 431 10.35 -19.66 -7.22
CA LEU A 431 11.78 -20.00 -7.09
C LEU A 431 12.66 -18.75 -7.02
N SER A 432 12.25 -17.63 -7.60
CA SER A 432 13.01 -16.37 -7.53
C SER A 432 13.19 -15.88 -6.09
N LEU A 433 12.32 -16.26 -5.16
CA LEU A 433 12.45 -15.93 -3.73
C LEU A 433 13.66 -16.60 -3.06
N LEU A 434 14.18 -17.69 -3.63
CA LEU A 434 15.43 -18.31 -3.21
C LEU A 434 16.66 -17.53 -3.67
N VAL A 435 16.48 -16.48 -4.47
CA VAL A 435 17.52 -15.59 -4.94
C VAL A 435 17.31 -14.18 -4.35
N GLY A 436 18.37 -13.59 -3.83
CA GLY A 436 18.34 -12.21 -3.33
C GLY A 436 17.96 -12.09 -1.84
N PRO A 437 17.37 -10.95 -1.42
CA PRO A 437 17.23 -10.61 0.01
C PRO A 437 16.23 -11.51 0.77
N ALA A 438 15.31 -12.15 0.05
CA ALA A 438 14.32 -13.07 0.62
C ALA A 438 14.84 -14.51 0.79
N ALA A 439 16.02 -14.84 0.25
CA ALA A 439 16.49 -16.23 0.09
C ALA A 439 16.49 -17.04 1.40
N ALA A 440 16.96 -16.45 2.51
CA ALA A 440 17.00 -17.13 3.80
C ALA A 440 15.58 -17.44 4.33
N VAL A 441 14.67 -16.47 4.21
CA VAL A 441 13.27 -16.61 4.63
C VAL A 441 12.56 -17.64 3.75
N ALA A 442 12.76 -17.56 2.44
CA ALA A 442 12.19 -18.49 1.47
C ALA A 442 12.67 -19.92 1.71
N ALA A 443 13.96 -20.13 1.96
CA ALA A 443 14.49 -21.46 2.27
C ALA A 443 13.93 -22.01 3.58
N GLU A 444 13.78 -21.19 4.62
CA GLU A 444 13.14 -21.61 5.86
C GLU A 444 11.70 -22.05 5.59
N VAL A 445 10.89 -21.22 4.92
CA VAL A 445 9.51 -21.57 4.54
C VAL A 445 9.47 -22.83 3.71
N TYR A 446 10.32 -22.95 2.68
CA TYR A 446 10.29 -24.08 1.75
C TYR A 446 10.80 -25.38 2.35
N SER A 447 11.58 -25.31 3.44
CA SER A 447 12.03 -26.48 4.20
C SER A 447 10.96 -27.01 5.17
N LYS A 448 9.92 -26.23 5.49
CA LYS A 448 8.83 -26.71 6.34
C LYS A 448 8.06 -27.83 5.63
N ALA A 449 7.71 -28.85 6.40
CA ALA A 449 6.87 -29.95 5.92
C ALA A 449 5.47 -29.43 5.57
N MET A 450 4.93 -29.86 4.43
CA MET A 450 3.52 -29.61 4.12
C MET A 450 2.64 -30.50 5.02
N PRO A 451 1.60 -29.96 5.67
CA PRO A 451 0.69 -30.77 6.47
C PRO A 451 -0.14 -31.72 5.60
N ARG A 452 0.40 -32.92 5.32
CA ARG A 452 -0.24 -34.06 4.61
C ARG A 452 -0.73 -33.72 3.17
N PRO A 453 -0.86 -34.72 2.27
CA PRO A 453 -0.72 -36.17 2.47
C PRO A 453 0.69 -36.76 2.22
N HIS A 454 1.71 -35.97 1.86
CA HIS A 454 2.93 -36.53 1.25
C HIS A 454 4.24 -36.44 2.05
N ASP A 455 4.25 -36.02 3.31
CA ASP A 455 5.47 -35.85 4.14
C ASP A 455 6.65 -35.20 3.38
N CYS A 456 6.34 -34.37 2.39
CA CYS A 456 7.31 -33.71 1.53
C CYS A 456 7.39 -32.23 1.89
N THR A 457 8.59 -31.68 1.75
CA THR A 457 8.80 -30.25 1.92
C THR A 457 8.19 -29.50 0.74
N ILE A 458 7.85 -28.23 0.95
CA ILE A 458 7.38 -27.36 -0.14
C ILE A 458 8.41 -27.30 -1.26
N LEU A 459 9.72 -27.26 -0.95
CA LEU A 459 10.77 -27.29 -1.97
C LEU A 459 10.71 -28.56 -2.81
N HIS A 460 10.51 -29.72 -2.18
CA HIS A 460 10.40 -30.99 -2.91
C HIS A 460 9.20 -30.99 -3.85
N TRP A 461 8.05 -30.47 -3.41
CA TRP A 461 6.87 -30.30 -4.26
C TRP A 461 7.12 -29.31 -5.41
N LEU A 462 7.77 -28.16 -5.16
CA LEU A 462 8.14 -27.22 -6.22
C LEU A 462 9.06 -27.88 -7.26
N CYS A 463 10.03 -28.69 -6.81
CA CYS A 463 10.94 -29.42 -7.67
C CYS A 463 10.25 -30.53 -8.49
N SER A 464 9.11 -31.07 -8.03
CA SER A 464 8.35 -32.06 -8.79
C SER A 464 7.47 -31.46 -9.88
N GLN A 465 7.31 -30.13 -9.92
CA GLN A 465 6.50 -29.46 -10.93
C GLN A 465 7.16 -29.53 -12.32
N PRO A 466 6.37 -29.72 -13.40
CA PRO A 466 6.89 -29.69 -14.76
C PRO A 466 7.50 -28.32 -15.07
N GLY A 467 8.77 -28.31 -15.50
CA GLY A 467 9.52 -27.09 -15.79
C GLY A 467 10.34 -26.52 -14.62
N ALA A 468 10.29 -27.14 -13.43
CA ALA A 468 11.06 -26.69 -12.25
C ALA A 468 12.56 -26.59 -12.53
N ALA A 469 13.14 -27.62 -13.15
CA ALA A 469 14.56 -27.62 -13.51
C ALA A 469 14.92 -26.48 -14.47
N ALA A 470 14.06 -26.16 -15.45
CA ALA A 470 14.30 -25.08 -16.39
C ALA A 470 14.18 -23.70 -15.72
N ALA A 471 13.21 -23.52 -14.83
CA ALA A 471 13.07 -22.30 -14.02
C ALA A 471 14.28 -22.12 -13.09
N ALA A 472 14.70 -23.17 -12.39
CA ALA A 472 15.87 -23.15 -11.52
C ALA A 472 17.17 -22.84 -12.28
N ALA A 473 17.37 -23.42 -13.47
CA ALA A 473 18.51 -23.13 -14.33
C ALA A 473 18.58 -21.65 -14.73
N ARG A 474 17.45 -21.04 -15.11
CA ARG A 474 17.38 -19.61 -15.48
C ARG A 474 17.74 -18.68 -14.32
N LEU A 475 17.38 -19.08 -13.10
CA LEU A 475 17.69 -18.33 -11.89
C LEU A 475 19.11 -18.60 -11.35
N GLY A 476 19.88 -19.49 -11.99
CA GLY A 476 21.23 -19.86 -11.54
C GLY A 476 21.24 -20.63 -10.22
N LEU A 477 20.18 -21.39 -9.95
CA LEU A 477 20.04 -22.24 -8.75
C LEU A 477 20.60 -23.66 -8.94
N LEU A 478 20.92 -24.05 -10.18
CA LEU A 478 21.48 -25.37 -10.55
C LEU A 478 22.98 -25.34 -10.80
#